data_AF-A0A0L7CT16-F1
#
_entry.id   AF-A0A0L7CT16-F1
#
_cell.length_a   1.000
_cell.length_b   1.000
_cell.length_c   1.000
_cell.angle_alpha   90.00
_cell.angle_beta   90.00
_cell.angle_gamma   90.00
#
_symmetry.space_group_name_H-M   'P 1'
#
loop_
_entity.id
_entity.type
_entity.pdbx_description
1 polymer ?
#
loop_
_entity_poly.entity_id
_entity_poly.type
_entity_poly.pdbx_seq_one_letter_code
_entity_poly.pdbx_strand_id
1 'polypeptide(L)' 'MSETRIPSPTEIEARRTPAGGWTKAQLAQWGVPWPPSKGWRQKLVREWKEQQAYTPELSEFRKPMPVPDGMVQGDLF' A
#
# COMPACT_ATOMS: atom_id res chain seq x y z
N MET A 1 -16.24 8.48 7.27
CA MET A 1 -15.42 7.31 6.90
C MET A 1 -13.98 7.79 6.80
N SER A 2 -13.16 7.55 7.83
CA SER A 2 -11.76 7.99 7.83
C SER A 2 -10.96 7.06 6.93
N GLU A 3 -10.63 7.52 5.73
CA GLU A 3 -9.81 6.77 4.78
C GLU A 3 -8.41 6.58 5.38
N THR A 4 -8.15 5.38 5.91
CA THR A 4 -6.88 5.05 6.54
C THR A 4 -5.84 4.85 5.44
N ARG A 5 -5.01 5.86 5.19
CA ARG A 5 -3.95 5.76 4.17
C ARG A 5 -2.75 5.03 4.75
N ILE A 6 -2.28 3.98 4.07
CA ILE A 6 -1.03 3.30 4.43
C ILE A 6 0.15 4.10 3.86
N PRO A 7 0.98 4.74 4.71
CA PRO A 7 2.12 5.54 4.26
C PRO A 7 3.28 4.65 3.81
N SER A 8 4.15 5.20 2.95
CA SER A 8 5.42 4.56 2.61
C SER A 8 6.40 4.63 3.79
N PRO A 9 7.41 3.73 3.85
CA PRO A 9 8.43 3.76 4.90
C PRO A 9 9.12 5.13 5.01
N THR A 10 9.43 5.74 3.86
CA THR A 10 10.03 7.08 3.78
C THR A 10 9.08 8.17 4.28
N GLU A 11 7.77 8.07 4.00
CA GLU A 11 6.78 9.05 4.49
C GLU A 11 6.61 8.95 6.02
N ILE A 12 6.68 7.74 6.59
CA ILE A 12 6.69 7.54 8.04
C ILE A 12 7.89 8.27 8.65
N GLU A 13 9.08 8.09 8.10
CA GLU A 13 10.30 8.75 8.59
C GLU A 13 10.29 10.26 8.39
N ALA A 14 9.78 10.75 7.26
CA ALA A 14 9.66 12.17 6.97
C ALA A 14 8.72 12.90 7.95
N ARG A 15 7.72 12.20 8.50
CA ARG A 15 6.81 12.74 9.51
C ARG A 15 7.35 12.67 10.95
N ARG A 16 8.57 12.17 11.14
CA ARG A 16 9.20 12.10 12.46
C ARG A 16 9.37 13.52 13.03
N THR A 17 8.99 13.70 14.29
CA THR A 17 9.16 14.96 15.01
C THR A 17 10.64 15.21 15.33
N PRO A 18 11.07 16.45 15.61
CA PRO A 18 12.44 16.75 16.05
C PRO A 18 12.83 16.02 17.35
N ALA A 19 11.85 15.65 18.18
CA ALA A 19 12.07 14.81 19.37
C ALA A 19 12.31 13.32 19.03
N GLY A 20 12.23 12.95 17.74
CA GLY A 20 12.51 11.61 17.25
C GLY A 20 11.32 10.64 17.29
N GLY A 21 10.09 11.12 17.55
CA GLY A 21 8.88 10.31 17.67
C GLY A 21 7.77 10.69 16.68
N TRP A 22 6.55 10.18 16.92
CA TRP A 22 5.34 10.50 16.15
C TRP A 22 4.21 10.89 17.08
N THR A 23 3.38 11.83 16.64
CA THR A 23 2.25 12.30 17.42
C THR A 23 1.05 11.37 17.27
N LYS A 24 0.14 11.38 18.26
CA LYS A 24 -1.11 10.62 18.22
C LYS A 24 -1.94 10.92 16.96
N ALA A 25 -1.96 12.17 16.51
CA ALA A 25 -2.68 12.58 15.31
C ALA A 25 -2.07 11.97 14.03
N GLN A 26 -0.73 11.92 13.93
CA GLN A 26 -0.04 11.26 12.81
C GLN A 26 -0.34 9.76 12.79
N LEU A 27 -0.25 9.10 13.94
CA LEU A 27 -0.55 7.68 14.07
C LEU A 27 -2.01 7.37 13.72
N ALA A 28 -2.95 8.19 14.19
CA ALA A 28 -4.37 8.05 13.86
C ALA A 28 -4.66 8.19 12.36
N GLN A 29 -3.91 9.04 11.65
CA GLN A 29 -4.04 9.19 10.20
C GLN A 29 -3.62 7.93 9.43
N TRP A 30 -2.71 7.13 10.01
CA TRP A 30 -2.28 5.83 9.48
C TRP A 30 -3.06 4.65 10.08
N GLY A 31 -4.09 4.92 10.89
CA GLY A 31 -4.87 3.89 11.57
C GLY A 31 -4.11 3.14 12.67
N VAL A 32 -3.00 3.70 13.16
CA VAL A 32 -2.23 3.12 14.26
C VAL A 32 -2.90 3.52 15.59
N PRO A 33 -3.35 2.57 16.42
CA PRO A 33 -3.96 2.88 17.71
C PRO A 33 -2.93 3.51 18.67
N TRP A 34 -3.43 4.34 19.59
CA TRP A 34 -2.64 4.89 20.68
C TRP A 34 -2.94 4.13 21.98
N PRO A 35 -1.92 3.66 22.74
CA PRO A 35 -0.49 3.77 22.48
C PRO A 35 -0.02 2.87 21.32
N PRO A 36 1.03 3.27 20.57
CA PRO A 36 1.53 2.49 19.45
C PRO A 36 2.00 1.11 19.90
N SER A 37 1.44 0.06 19.32
CA SER A 37 1.87 -1.32 19.57
C SER A 37 3.32 -1.52 19.14
N LYS A 38 4.06 -2.36 19.86
CA LYS A 38 5.42 -2.74 19.46
C LYS A 38 5.41 -3.26 18.02
N GLY A 39 6.26 -2.69 17.16
CA GLY A 39 6.34 -3.10 15.75
C GLY A 39 5.32 -2.46 14.80
N TRP A 40 4.53 -1.45 15.21
CA TRP A 40 3.58 -0.77 14.32
C TRP A 40 4.19 -0.29 12.99
N ARG A 41 5.44 0.18 13.01
CA ARG A 41 6.18 0.60 11.81
C ARG A 41 6.36 -0.55 10.83
N GLN A 42 6.74 -1.73 11.34
CA GLN A 42 6.93 -2.93 10.52
C GLN A 42 5.60 -3.38 9.90
N LYS A 43 4.50 -3.26 10.66
CA LYS A 43 3.15 -3.52 10.12
C LYS A 43 2.87 -2.59 8.94
N LEU A 44 3.02 -1.28 9.09
CA LEU A 44 2.79 -0.33 7.99
C LEU A 44 3.70 -0.59 6.78
N VAL A 45 4.98 -0.89 7.01
CA VAL A 45 5.93 -1.23 5.94
C VAL A 45 5.49 -2.49 5.19
N ARG A 46 5.02 -3.51 5.91
CA ARG A 46 4.55 -4.76 5.31
C ARG A 46 3.29 -4.52 4.48
N GLU A 47 2.29 -3.85 5.05
CA GLU A 47 1.02 -3.57 4.36
C GLU A 47 1.26 -2.66 3.14
N TRP A 48 2.20 -1.70 3.22
CA TRP A 48 2.61 -0.89 2.08
C TRP A 48 3.28 -1.73 0.98
N LYS A 49 4.15 -2.68 1.35
CA LYS A 49 4.75 -3.63 0.40
C LYS A 49 3.68 -4.53 -0.23
N GLU A 50 2.70 -4.98 0.54
CA GLU A 50 1.57 -5.80 0.05
C GLU A 50 0.69 -4.99 -0.91
N GLN A 51 0.38 -3.72 -0.60
CA GLN A 51 -0.33 -2.84 -1.53
C GLN A 51 0.46 -2.59 -2.82
N GLN A 52 1.78 -2.40 -2.73
CA GLN A 52 2.62 -2.27 -3.91
C GLN A 52 2.75 -3.56 -4.71
N ALA A 53 2.79 -4.71 -4.04
CA ALA A 53 2.79 -6.02 -4.69
C ALA A 53 1.42 -6.33 -5.36
N TYR A 54 0.34 -5.78 -4.81
CA TYR A 54 -1.01 -5.85 -5.38
C TYR A 54 -1.22 -4.87 -6.54
N THR A 55 -0.25 -4.02 -6.89
CA THR A 55 -0.30 -3.21 -8.11
C THR A 55 0.59 -3.79 -9.23
N PRO A 56 0.28 -4.97 -9.81
CA PRO A 56 0.75 -5.29 -11.16
C PRO A 56 -0.01 -4.48 -12.24
N GLU A 57 -1.09 -3.75 -11.89
CA GLU A 57 -1.97 -3.04 -12.86
C GLU A 57 -1.49 -1.64 -13.28
N LEU A 58 -0.50 -1.03 -12.61
CA LEU A 58 0.20 0.16 -13.17
C LEU A 58 1.45 -0.21 -13.97
N SER A 59 1.93 -1.45 -13.88
CA SER A 59 2.86 -2.01 -14.86
C SER A 59 2.17 -2.43 -16.17
N GLU A 60 0.84 -2.57 -16.17
CA GLU A 60 0.01 -2.88 -17.33
C GLU A 60 -1.00 -1.75 -17.64
N PHE A 61 -0.62 -0.48 -17.48
CA PHE A 61 -1.31 0.63 -18.17
C PHE A 61 -0.35 1.48 -19.01
N ARG A 62 0.81 0.86 -19.30
CA ARG A 62 1.58 1.06 -20.53
C ARG A 62 1.48 -0.17 -21.46
N LYS A 63 0.53 -1.08 -21.20
CA LYS A 63 0.05 -2.20 -22.05
C LYS A 63 -1.43 -2.49 -21.68
N PRO A 64 -2.31 -3.00 -22.55
CA PRO A 64 -3.70 -3.31 -22.20
C PRO A 64 -3.85 -4.74 -21.62
N MET A 65 -4.73 -4.89 -20.61
CA MET A 65 -5.39 -6.07 -19.96
C MET A 65 -4.97 -7.54 -20.30
N PRO A 66 -5.07 -8.48 -19.33
CA PRO A 66 -4.88 -9.91 -19.59
C PRO A 66 -6.11 -10.56 -20.25
N VAL A 67 -5.87 -11.31 -21.32
CA VAL A 67 -6.87 -12.18 -21.98
C VAL A 67 -7.18 -13.40 -21.10
N PRO A 68 -8.46 -13.79 -20.88
CA PRO A 68 -8.78 -15.01 -20.17
C PRO A 68 -8.49 -16.26 -21.03
N ASP A 69 -7.87 -17.25 -20.39
CA ASP A 69 -7.53 -18.57 -20.95
C ASP A 69 -8.80 -19.28 -21.46
N GLY A 70 -9.04 -19.27 -22.79
CA GLY A 70 -10.24 -19.89 -23.35
C GLY A 70 -10.66 -19.57 -24.79
N MET A 71 -9.93 -18.76 -25.57
CA MET A 71 -10.24 -18.59 -27.00
C MET A 71 -9.45 -19.59 -27.86
N VAL A 72 -10.06 -20.76 -28.07
CA VAL A 72 -9.64 -21.75 -29.08
C VAL A 72 -9.70 -21.09 -30.46
N GLN A 73 -8.54 -20.94 -31.10
CA GLN A 73 -8.40 -20.43 -32.45
C GLN A 73 -8.58 -21.59 -33.44
N GLY A 74 -9.78 -21.73 -34.01
CA GLY A 74 -10.07 -22.72 -35.04
C GLY A 74 -11.35 -22.38 -35.79
N ASP A 75 -11.19 -22.11 -37.09
CA ASP A 75 -12.21 -22.09 -38.14
C ASP A 75 -13.13 -20.87 -38.25
N LEU A 76 -12.57 -19.81 -38.85
CA LEU A 76 -13.32 -19.02 -39.83
C LEU A 76 -12.52 -18.96 -41.14
N PHE A 77 -12.84 -19.90 -42.03
CA PHE A 77 -12.88 -19.69 -43.48
C PHE A 77 -14.27 -20.07 -43.96
#